data_AF-A0A960LGL5-F1
#
_entry.id   AF-A0A960LGL5-F1
#
_cell.length_a   1.000
_cell.length_b   1.000
_cell.length_c   1.000
_cell.angle_alpha   90.00
_cell.angle_beta   90.00
_cell.angle_gamma   90.00
#
_symmetry.space_group_name_H-M   'P 1'
#
loop_
_entity.id
_entity.type
_entity.pdbx_description
1 polymer ?
#
loop_
_entity_poly.entity_id
_entity_poly.type
_entity_poly.pdbx_seq_one_letter_code
_entity_poly.pdbx_strand_id
1 'polypeptide(L)'
;MPPTVTNPQGKNLWEDVRETVIGGLKDWKDKGDELARHGRIRMDEFQTERRLRSAQEALGEKCFEMLAHGETVQPDHPVVNQLTQRVRYYQDEMARLQNERAPHATS
;
A
#
# COMPACT_ATOMS: atom_id res chain seq x y z
N MET A 1 15.02 48.11 25.56
CA MET A 1 14.41 47.21 24.55
C MET A 1 15.54 46.39 23.95
N PRO A 2 15.41 45.06 23.78
CA PRO A 2 16.45 44.29 23.11
C PRO A 2 16.61 44.79 21.66
N PRO A 3 17.84 44.82 21.13
CA PRO A 3 18.08 45.31 19.77
C PRO A 3 17.42 44.39 18.74
N THR A 4 16.69 44.99 17.80
CA THR A 4 16.10 44.29 16.65
C THR A 4 17.23 43.92 15.69
N VAL A 5 17.65 42.66 15.69
CA VAL A 5 18.64 42.15 14.73
C VAL A 5 17.90 41.85 13.43
N THR A 6 18.17 42.62 12.38
CA THR A 6 17.58 42.44 11.05
C THR A 6 18.58 41.77 10.12
N ASN A 7 18.09 40.90 9.23
CA ASN A 7 18.89 40.28 8.18
C ASN A 7 19.29 41.31 7.09
N PRO A 8 20.15 40.96 6.09
CA PRO A 8 20.54 41.87 5.00
C PRO A 8 19.40 42.39 4.12
N GLN A 9 18.21 41.80 4.23
CA GLN A 9 16.99 42.15 3.49
C GLN A 9 16.01 42.97 4.35
N GLY A 10 16.40 43.38 5.57
CA GLY A 10 15.60 44.20 6.47
C GLY A 10 14.50 43.45 7.24
N LYS A 11 14.42 42.12 7.12
CA LYS A 11 13.48 41.29 7.90
C LYS A 11 14.02 41.03 9.30
N ASN A 12 13.12 40.88 10.28
CA ASN A 12 13.49 40.48 11.64
C ASN A 12 14.12 39.09 11.59
N LEU A 13 15.38 38.96 11.98
CA LEU A 13 16.13 37.70 11.91
C LEU A 13 15.40 36.56 12.64
N TRP A 14 14.71 36.87 13.73
CA TRP A 14 13.94 35.88 14.48
C TRP A 14 12.69 35.39 13.76
N GLU A 15 12.09 36.22 12.90
CA GLU A 15 10.98 35.81 12.03
C GLU A 15 11.48 34.87 10.93
N ASP A 16 12.61 35.18 10.28
CA ASP A 16 13.20 34.30 9.26
C ASP A 16 13.63 32.94 9.83
N VAL A 17 14.24 32.94 11.02
CA VAL A 17 14.60 31.70 11.73
C VAL A 17 13.34 30.90 12.07
N ARG A 18 12.27 31.56 12.55
CA ARG A 18 10.99 30.90 12.82
C ARG A 18 10.38 30.30 11.56
N GLU A 19 10.33 31.05 10.45
CA GLU A 19 9.80 30.56 9.17
C GLU A 19 10.59 29.35 8.66
N THR A 20 11.92 29.40 8.74
CA THR A 20 12.80 28.30 8.34
C THR A 20 12.55 27.04 9.17
N VAL A 21 12.43 27.18 10.49
CA VAL A 21 12.15 26.05 11.39
C VAL A 21 10.76 25.47 11.14
N ILE A 22 9.73 26.31 10.95
CA ILE A 22 8.38 25.86 10.62
C ILE A 22 8.35 25.13 9.27
N GLY A 23 9.01 25.69 8.25
CA GLY A 23 9.14 25.07 6.94
C GLY A 23 9.81 23.70 7.02
N GLY A 24 10.95 23.62 7.74
CA GLY A 24 11.63 22.36 7.98
C GLY A 24 10.73 21.34 8.69
N LEU A 25 10.06 21.72 9.78
CA LEU A 25 9.15 20.82 10.51
C LEU A 25 8.00 20.31 9.63
N LYS A 26 7.47 21.14 8.74
CA LYS A 26 6.44 20.75 7.78
C LYS A 26 6.98 19.72 6.79
N ASP A 27 8.15 19.95 6.21
CA ASP A 27 8.77 19.01 5.26
C ASP A 27 9.08 17.65 5.91
N TRP A 28 9.53 17.66 7.18
CA TRP A 28 9.75 16.44 7.95
C TRP A 28 8.45 15.69 8.22
N LYS A 29 7.37 16.40 8.56
CA LYS A 29 6.05 15.81 8.74
C LYS A 29 5.55 15.20 7.43
N ASP A 30 5.60 15.94 6.32
CA ASP A 30 5.10 15.50 5.02
C ASP A 30 5.83 14.23 4.55
N LYS A 31 7.16 14.16 4.73
CA LYS A 31 7.95 12.94 4.49
C LYS A 31 7.58 11.79 5.43
N GLY A 32 7.32 12.09 6.70
CA GLY A 32 6.88 11.09 7.68
C GLY A 32 5.52 10.49 7.32
N ASP A 33 4.57 11.32 6.91
CA ASP A 33 3.25 10.91 6.47
C ASP A 33 3.32 10.07 5.18
N GLU A 34 4.21 10.43 4.24
CA GLU A 34 4.48 9.65 3.03
C GLU A 34 5.09 8.27 3.35
N LEU A 35 6.09 8.21 4.23
CA LEU A 35 6.67 6.96 4.70
C LEU A 35 5.64 6.06 5.39
N ALA A 36 4.79 6.64 6.24
CA ALA A 36 3.71 5.92 6.90
C ALA A 36 2.69 5.37 5.88
N ARG A 37 2.37 6.14 4.83
CA ARG A 37 1.51 5.68 3.72
C ARG A 37 2.13 4.51 2.98
N HIS A 38 3.41 4.59 2.61
CA HIS A 38 4.12 3.48 1.97
C HIS A 38 4.20 2.23 2.85
N GLY A 39 4.40 2.41 4.16
CA GLY A 39 4.39 1.33 5.13
C GLY A 39 3.04 0.59 5.20
N ARG A 40 1.93 1.35 5.20
CA ARG A 40 0.57 0.77 5.16
C ARG A 40 0.32 -0.03 3.89
N ILE A 41 0.61 0.54 2.72
CA ILE A 41 0.40 -0.13 1.43
C ILE A 41 1.21 -1.43 1.37
N ARG A 42 2.48 -1.43 1.79
CA ARG A 42 3.29 -2.67 1.83
C ARG A 42 2.71 -3.73 2.76
N MET A 43 2.16 -3.33 3.90
CA MET A 43 1.53 -4.27 4.83
C MET A 43 0.27 -4.88 4.21
N ASP A 44 -0.53 -4.06 3.52
CA ASP A 44 -1.74 -4.53 2.83
C ASP A 44 -1.38 -5.46 1.65
N GLU A 45 -0.32 -5.15 0.89
CA GLU A 45 0.23 -6.03 -0.15
C GLU A 45 0.62 -7.38 0.45
N PHE A 46 1.38 -7.39 1.55
CA PHE A 46 1.82 -8.63 2.20
C PHE A 46 0.65 -9.48 2.71
N GLN A 47 -0.35 -8.85 3.33
CA GLN A 47 -1.54 -9.56 3.79
C GLN A 47 -2.35 -10.12 2.63
N THR A 48 -2.51 -9.35 1.55
CA THR A 48 -3.26 -9.76 0.38
C THR A 48 -2.55 -10.89 -0.37
N GLU A 49 -1.23 -10.83 -0.51
CA GLU A 49 -0.43 -11.92 -1.10
C GLU A 49 -0.59 -13.23 -0.30
N ARG A 50 -0.54 -13.14 1.04
CA ARG A 50 -0.76 -14.31 1.90
C ARG A 50 -2.16 -14.89 1.72
N ARG A 51 -3.19 -14.05 1.63
CA ARG A 51 -4.58 -14.49 1.41
C ARG A 51 -4.78 -15.08 0.02
N LEU A 52 -4.13 -14.51 -1.00
CA LEU A 52 -4.12 -15.04 -2.37
C LEU A 52 -3.52 -16.44 -2.39
N ARG A 53 -2.34 -16.63 -1.80
CA ARG A 53 -1.67 -17.93 -1.72
C ARG A 53 -2.55 -18.97 -1.04
N SER A 54 -3.13 -18.63 0.11
CA SER A 54 -4.05 -19.53 0.82
C SER A 54 -5.29 -19.89 -0.01
N ALA A 55 -5.84 -18.94 -0.79
CA ALA A 55 -6.96 -19.23 -1.67
C ALA A 55 -6.57 -20.15 -2.86
N GLN A 56 -5.36 -19.97 -3.40
CA GLN A 56 -4.81 -20.82 -4.46
C GLN A 56 -4.54 -22.24 -3.96
N GLU A 57 -3.97 -22.39 -2.76
CA GLU A 57 -3.74 -23.68 -2.10
C GLU A 57 -5.07 -24.42 -1.89
N ALA A 58 -6.08 -23.74 -1.33
CA ALA A 58 -7.40 -24.35 -1.11
C ALA A 58 -8.08 -24.76 -2.43
N LEU A 59 -7.94 -23.96 -3.50
CA LEU A 59 -8.46 -24.32 -4.82
C LEU A 59 -7.72 -25.54 -5.38
N GLY A 60 -6.39 -25.57 -5.28
CA GLY A 60 -5.56 -26.67 -5.73
C GLY A 60 -5.87 -27.98 -4.99
N GLU A 61 -5.99 -27.92 -3.67
CA GLU A 61 -6.38 -29.05 -2.82
C GLU A 61 -7.76 -29.59 -3.23
N LYS A 62 -8.76 -28.72 -3.40
CA LYS A 62 -10.09 -29.16 -3.80
C LYS A 62 -10.09 -29.79 -5.20
N CYS A 63 -9.39 -29.21 -6.16
CA CYS A 63 -9.25 -29.79 -7.49
C CYS A 63 -8.55 -31.15 -7.43
N PHE A 64 -7.51 -31.29 -6.61
CA PHE A 64 -6.81 -32.55 -6.42
C PHE A 64 -7.71 -33.63 -5.81
N GLU A 65 -8.47 -33.30 -4.75
CA GLU A 65 -9.44 -34.21 -4.15
C GLU A 65 -10.46 -34.73 -5.17
N MET A 66 -11.05 -33.83 -5.97
CA MET A 66 -12.03 -34.20 -7.00
C MET A 66 -11.42 -35.18 -8.00
N LEU A 67 -10.22 -34.88 -8.49
CA LEU A 67 -9.50 -35.77 -9.43
C LEU A 67 -9.14 -37.12 -8.79
N ALA A 68 -8.75 -37.14 -7.51
CA ALA A 68 -8.43 -38.36 -6.78
C ALA A 68 -9.66 -39.28 -6.61
N HIS A 69 -10.86 -38.71 -6.55
CA HIS A 69 -12.12 -39.45 -6.53
C HIS A 69 -12.66 -39.79 -7.93
N GLY A 70 -11.92 -39.49 -9.00
CA GLY A 70 -12.34 -39.73 -10.38
C GLY A 70 -13.40 -38.74 -10.89
N GLU A 71 -13.63 -37.64 -10.16
CA GLU A 71 -14.54 -36.58 -10.56
C GLU A 71 -13.88 -35.66 -11.58
N THR A 72 -14.69 -35.07 -12.45
CA THR A 72 -14.23 -34.01 -13.35
C THR A 72 -14.32 -32.67 -12.64
N VAL A 73 -13.24 -31.87 -12.69
CA VAL A 73 -13.25 -30.51 -12.14
C VAL A 73 -14.10 -29.62 -13.04
N GLN A 74 -15.32 -29.31 -12.60
CA GLN A 74 -16.21 -28.40 -13.32
C GLN A 74 -16.10 -26.97 -12.75
N PRO A 75 -15.95 -25.94 -13.60
CA PRO A 75 -15.86 -24.56 -13.14
C PRO A 75 -17.09 -24.03 -12.41
N ASP A 76 -18.27 -24.60 -12.67
CA ASP A 76 -19.54 -24.26 -12.04
C ASP A 76 -19.77 -25.01 -10.71
N HIS A 77 -18.91 -25.98 -10.37
CA HIS A 77 -18.96 -26.66 -9.09
C HIS A 77 -18.90 -25.62 -7.95
N PRO A 78 -19.86 -25.60 -7.00
CA PRO A 78 -20.04 -24.47 -6.08
C PRO A 78 -18.77 -24.06 -5.34
N VAL A 79 -18.01 -25.05 -4.85
CA VAL A 79 -16.77 -24.83 -4.10
C VAL A 79 -15.64 -24.33 -5.01
N VAL A 80 -15.53 -24.86 -6.23
CA VAL A 80 -14.50 -24.48 -7.21
C VAL A 80 -14.75 -23.04 -7.67
N ASN A 81 -16.01 -22.72 -7.98
CA ASN A 81 -16.42 -21.37 -8.36
C ASN A 81 -16.14 -20.36 -7.23
N GLN A 82 -16.53 -20.69 -5.99
CA GLN A 82 -16.29 -19.82 -4.84
C GLN A 82 -14.79 -19.55 -4.60
N LEU A 83 -13.96 -20.60 -4.65
CA LEU A 83 -12.51 -20.46 -4.48
C LEU A 83 -11.87 -19.70 -5.64
N THR A 84 -12.32 -19.94 -6.87
CA THR A 84 -11.87 -19.21 -8.06
C THR A 84 -12.21 -17.71 -7.96
N GLN A 85 -13.41 -17.37 -7.51
CA GLN A 85 -13.82 -15.97 -7.27
C GLN A 85 -12.95 -15.31 -6.20
N ARG A 86 -12.61 -16.02 -5.12
CA ARG A 86 -11.70 -15.51 -4.09
C ARG A 86 -10.29 -15.25 -4.63
N VAL A 87 -9.77 -16.15 -5.47
CA VAL A 87 -8.47 -15.97 -6.13
C VAL A 87 -8.50 -14.72 -7.01
N ARG A 88 -9.54 -14.56 -7.86
CA ARG A 88 -9.70 -13.36 -8.70
C ARG A 88 -9.76 -12.08 -7.89
N TYR A 89 -10.57 -12.06 -6.84
CA TYR A 89 -10.68 -10.91 -5.94
C TYR A 89 -9.32 -10.49 -5.37
N TYR A 90 -8.53 -11.44 -4.85
CA TYR A 90 -7.22 -11.09 -4.30
C TYR A 90 -6.19 -10.73 -5.39
N GLN A 91 -6.31 -11.25 -6.60
CA GLN A 91 -5.47 -10.83 -7.74
C GLN A 91 -5.77 -9.37 -8.12
N ASP A 92 -7.05 -9.01 -8.22
CA ASP A 92 -7.49 -7.65 -8.53
C ASP A 92 -7.06 -6.67 -7.43
N GLU A 93 -7.19 -7.06 -6.16
CA GLU A 93 -6.77 -6.25 -5.01
C GLU A 93 -5.24 -6.09 -4.97
N MET A 94 -4.47 -7.13 -5.28
CA MET A 94 -3.00 -7.00 -5.41
C MET A 94 -2.62 -6.01 -6.52
N ALA A 95 -3.27 -6.09 -7.68
CA ALA A 95 -3.02 -5.15 -8.77
C ALA A 95 -3.37 -3.71 -8.37
N ARG A 96 -4.48 -3.51 -7.64
CA ARG A 96 -4.88 -2.21 -7.09
C ARG A 96 -3.82 -1.65 -6.15
N LEU A 97 -3.35 -2.44 -5.19
CA LEU A 97 -2.34 -2.04 -4.20
C LEU A 97 -0.99 -1.72 -4.86
N GLN A 98 -0.56 -2.51 -5.85
CA GLN A 98 0.67 -2.26 -6.60
C GLN A 98 0.61 -0.96 -7.41
N ASN A 99 -0.56 -0.64 -7.99
CA ASN A 99 -0.77 0.64 -8.67
C ASN A 99 -0.77 1.83 -7.68
N GLU A 100 -1.37 1.67 -6.50
CA GLU A 100 -1.39 2.70 -5.45
C GLU A 100 0.00 2.99 -4.86
N ARG A 101 0.89 1.99 -4.91
CA ARG A 101 2.31 2.14 -4.56
C ARG A 101 3.12 2.88 -5.62
N ALA A 102 2.71 2.84 -6.90
CA ALA A 102 3.48 3.35 -8.03
C ALA A 102 2.89 4.59 -8.74
N PRO A 103 2.40 5.65 -8.05
CA PRO A 103 1.81 6.80 -8.74
C PRO A 103 2.81 7.66 -9.53
N HIS A 104 4.13 7.41 -9.45
CA HIS A 104 5.18 8.25 -10.05
C HIS A 104 6.25 7.52 -10.89
N ALA A 105 5.98 6.30 -11.39
CA ALA A 105 6.93 5.62 -12.28
C ALA A 105 6.89 6.14 -13.74
N THR A 106 5.92 6.99 -14.08
CA THR A 106 5.79 7.65 -15.38
C THR A 106 5.67 9.15 -15.19
N SER A 107 6.80 9.85 -15.09
CA SER A 107 6.97 11.28 -15.40
C SER A 107 8.42 11.55 -15.74
#